data_AF-A0A940AZN8-F1
#
_entry.id   AF-A0A940AZN8-F1
#
_cell.length_a   1.000
_cell.length_b   1.000
_cell.length_c   1.000
_cell.angle_alpha   90.00
_cell.angle_beta   90.00
_cell.angle_gamma   90.00
#
_symmetry.space_group_name_H-M   'P 1'
#
loop_
_entity.id
_entity.type
_entity.pdbx_description
1 polymer ?
#
loop_
_entity_poly.entity_id
_entity_poly.type
_entity_poly.pdbx_seq_one_letter_code
_entity_poly.pdbx_strand_id
1 'polypeptide(L)'
;MKAPTDKRIVFTFHSHPTKDLSMRWQATMAFPPGATAETPLEITVVDDEGKKIKSAVFEIAGKELPVVDGAATMTFAEFIAGKHSVPIWLHRKGKRPVPGVPTFG
;
A
#
# COMPACT_ATOMS: atom_id res chain seq x y z
N MET A 1 -8.16 16.44 10.28
CA MET A 1 -7.43 16.58 8.99
C MET A 1 -8.39 16.18 7.88
N LYS A 2 -8.53 16.96 6.81
CA LYS A 2 -9.35 16.61 5.62
C LYS A 2 -8.44 16.63 4.40
N ALA A 3 -8.60 15.68 3.48
CA ALA A 3 -7.90 15.74 2.19
C ALA A 3 -8.43 16.92 1.34
N PRO A 4 -7.65 17.43 0.37
CA PRO A 4 -8.13 18.42 -0.59
C PRO A 4 -9.45 17.97 -1.23
N THR A 5 -10.40 18.88 -1.38
CA THR A 5 -11.76 18.58 -1.87
C THR A 5 -11.84 18.52 -3.39
N ASP A 6 -10.82 18.98 -4.09
CA ASP A 6 -10.77 19.14 -5.54
C ASP A 6 -9.84 18.13 -6.24
N LYS A 7 -9.03 17.38 -5.48
CA LYS A 7 -7.96 16.53 -6.04
C LYS A 7 -7.94 15.15 -5.41
N ARG A 8 -7.78 14.15 -6.28
CA ARG A 8 -7.40 12.79 -5.90
C ARG A 8 -5.90 12.79 -5.63
N ILE A 9 -5.49 12.27 -4.48
CA ILE A 9 -4.07 12.04 -4.17
C ILE A 9 -3.80 10.54 -4.32
N VAL A 10 -2.74 10.17 -5.04
CA VAL A 10 -2.35 8.78 -5.20
C VAL A 10 -0.96 8.61 -4.62
N PHE A 11 -0.81 7.62 -3.74
CA PHE A 11 0.48 7.18 -3.24
C PHE A 11 0.83 5.86 -3.91
N THR A 12 2.04 5.78 -4.43
CA THR A 12 2.58 4.54 -4.97
C THR A 12 3.76 4.12 -4.10
N PHE A 13 3.79 2.83 -3.79
CA PHE A 13 4.83 2.19 -3.02
C PHE A 13 5.43 1.07 -3.87
N HIS A 14 6.75 0.99 -3.91
CA HIS A 14 7.43 -0.07 -4.62
C HIS A 14 8.29 -0.87 -3.66
N SER A 15 8.45 -2.16 -3.95
CA SER A 15 9.52 -2.95 -3.36
C SER A 15 10.87 -2.25 -3.54
N HIS A 16 11.69 -2.27 -2.50
CA HIS A 16 13.09 -1.88 -2.57
C HIS A 16 13.80 -2.66 -3.70
N PRO A 17 14.77 -2.05 -4.42
CA PRO A 17 15.46 -2.69 -5.52
C PRO A 17 15.94 -4.11 -5.18
N THR A 18 15.49 -5.09 -5.98
CA THR A 18 15.89 -6.50 -5.89
C THR A 18 16.22 -7.03 -7.28
N LYS A 19 17.22 -7.93 -7.33
CA LYS A 19 17.62 -8.64 -8.56
C LYS A 19 16.62 -9.73 -8.95
N ASP A 20 15.90 -10.28 -8.00
CA ASP A 20 14.86 -11.28 -8.23
C ASP A 20 13.54 -10.58 -8.56
N LEU A 21 13.13 -10.62 -9.83
CA LEU A 21 11.91 -9.97 -10.32
C LEU A 21 10.65 -10.55 -9.67
N SER A 22 10.66 -11.84 -9.32
CA SER A 22 9.52 -12.49 -8.65
C SER A 22 9.29 -11.94 -7.23
N MET A 23 10.29 -11.25 -6.68
CA MET A 23 10.26 -10.62 -5.37
C MET A 23 9.70 -9.20 -5.40
N ARG A 24 9.66 -8.55 -6.58
CA ARG A 24 9.15 -7.19 -6.74
C ARG A 24 7.64 -7.12 -6.60
N TRP A 25 7.18 -5.95 -6.18
CA TRP A 25 5.78 -5.62 -6.02
C TRP A 25 5.57 -4.11 -6.06
N GLN A 26 4.34 -3.72 -6.37
CA GLN A 26 3.86 -2.34 -6.27
C GLN A 26 2.53 -2.32 -5.51
N ALA A 27 2.38 -1.36 -4.61
CA ALA A 27 1.11 -1.04 -3.98
C ALA A 27 0.69 0.39 -4.31
N THR A 28 -0.56 0.59 -4.70
CA THR A 28 -1.12 1.91 -5.01
C THR A 28 -2.31 2.16 -4.11
N MET A 29 -2.33 3.33 -3.47
CA MET A 29 -3.39 3.78 -2.58
C MET A 29 -3.92 5.13 -3.04
N ALA A 30 -5.24 5.25 -3.16
CA ALA A 30 -5.88 6.46 -3.65
C ALA A 30 -6.77 7.12 -2.59
N PHE A 31 -6.60 8.43 -2.45
CA PHE A 31 -7.36 9.28 -1.56
C PHE A 31 -8.40 10.00 -2.40
N PRO A 32 -9.69 9.71 -2.21
CA PRO A 32 -10.73 10.44 -2.92
C PRO A 32 -10.75 11.90 -2.46
N PRO A 33 -11.20 12.83 -3.33
CA PRO A 33 -11.40 14.22 -2.94
C PRO A 33 -12.30 14.33 -1.71
N GLY A 34 -11.89 15.13 -0.73
CA GLY A 34 -12.68 15.34 0.49
C GLY A 34 -12.67 14.17 1.48
N ALA A 35 -11.74 13.22 1.38
CA ALA A 35 -11.61 12.12 2.32
C ALA A 35 -11.62 12.59 3.79
N THR A 36 -12.48 11.95 4.58
CA THR A 36 -12.65 12.11 6.02
C THR A 36 -11.99 10.95 6.77
N ALA A 37 -11.89 11.03 8.10
CA ALA A 37 -11.30 10.00 8.95
C ALA A 37 -11.81 8.58 8.66
N GLU A 38 -13.11 8.42 8.43
CA GLU A 38 -13.79 7.14 8.21
C GLU A 38 -13.75 6.67 6.75
N THR A 39 -13.21 7.49 5.83
CA THR A 39 -13.19 7.16 4.41
C THR A 39 -12.32 5.92 4.18
N PRO A 40 -12.86 4.85 3.57
CA PRO A 40 -12.06 3.70 3.19
C PRO A 40 -11.12 4.08 2.04
N LEU A 41 -9.86 3.72 2.21
CA LEU A 41 -8.79 3.84 1.23
C LEU A 41 -8.53 2.45 0.66
N GLU A 42 -8.77 2.29 -0.64
CA GLU A 42 -8.45 1.07 -1.35
C GLU A 42 -6.96 1.03 -1.70
N ILE A 43 -6.34 -0.11 -1.43
CA ILE A 43 -4.96 -0.41 -1.76
C ILE A 43 -4.96 -1.54 -2.77
N THR A 44 -4.39 -1.28 -3.94
CA THR A 44 -4.17 -2.29 -4.98
C THR A 44 -2.73 -2.75 -4.95
N VAL A 45 -2.49 -4.06 -4.84
CA VAL A 45 -1.15 -4.66 -4.79
C VAL A 45 -0.95 -5.62 -5.98
N VAL A 46 0.10 -5.36 -6.75
CA VAL A 46 0.49 -6.12 -7.94
C VAL A 46 1.95 -6.56 -7.87
N ASP A 47 2.30 -7.59 -8.65
CA ASP A 47 3.69 -7.99 -8.88
C ASP A 47 4.37 -7.13 -9.97
N ASP A 48 5.62 -7.49 -10.34
CA ASP A 48 6.42 -6.80 -11.37
C ASP A 48 5.74 -6.78 -12.75
N GLU A 49 4.87 -7.76 -13.03
CA GLU A 49 4.15 -7.88 -14.31
C GLU A 49 2.79 -7.15 -14.27
N GLY A 50 2.45 -6.50 -13.15
CA GLY A 50 1.16 -5.86 -12.94
C GLY A 50 0.02 -6.84 -12.61
N LYS A 51 0.33 -8.11 -12.31
CA LYS A 51 -0.69 -9.10 -11.93
C LYS A 51 -1.03 -8.95 -10.45
N LYS A 52 -2.33 -9.08 -10.13
CA LYS A 52 -2.84 -9.00 -8.75
C LYS A 52 -2.25 -10.11 -7.88
N ILE A 53 -1.67 -9.72 -6.74
CA ILE A 53 -1.13 -10.67 -5.77
C ILE A 53 -2.27 -11.35 -5.03
N LYS A 54 -2.42 -12.67 -5.20
CA LYS A 54 -3.56 -13.45 -4.69
C LYS A 54 -3.71 -13.44 -3.17
N SER A 55 -2.60 -13.55 -2.44
CA SER A 55 -2.59 -13.53 -0.98
C SER A 55 -1.26 -13.00 -0.47
N ALA A 56 -1.33 -12.01 0.42
CA ALA A 56 -0.18 -11.42 1.11
C ALA A 56 -0.64 -10.69 2.38
N VAL A 57 0.31 -10.19 3.16
CA VAL A 57 0.08 -9.17 4.18
C VAL A 57 0.88 -7.94 3.76
N PHE A 58 0.20 -6.81 3.60
CA PHE A 58 0.81 -5.52 3.31
C PHE A 58 0.91 -4.73 4.62
N GLU A 59 2.13 -4.49 5.07
CA GLU A 59 2.40 -3.71 6.27
C GLU A 59 2.60 -2.25 5.87
N ILE A 60 1.79 -1.35 6.41
CA ILE A 60 1.91 0.09 6.19
C ILE A 60 1.37 0.82 7.40
N ALA A 61 1.99 1.95 7.76
CA ALA A 61 1.52 2.79 8.85
C ALA A 61 1.38 2.04 10.20
N GLY A 62 2.27 1.07 10.44
CA GLY A 62 2.22 0.21 11.63
C GLY A 62 1.05 -0.78 11.66
N LYS A 63 0.36 -1.00 10.53
CA LYS A 63 -0.74 -1.96 10.39
C LYS A 63 -0.41 -3.05 9.39
N GLU A 64 -0.81 -4.26 9.74
CA GLU A 64 -0.84 -5.40 8.82
C GLU A 64 -2.20 -5.49 8.14
N LEU A 65 -2.21 -5.34 6.82
CA LEU A 65 -3.42 -5.38 6.00
C LEU A 65 -3.44 -6.67 5.19
N PRO A 66 -4.43 -7.55 5.36
CA PRO A 66 -4.55 -8.74 4.53
C PRO A 66 -4.84 -8.31 3.09
N VAL A 67 -4.02 -8.81 2.16
CA VAL A 67 -4.23 -8.64 0.72
C VAL A 67 -4.92 -9.90 0.20
N VAL A 68 -6.10 -9.73 -0.39
CA VAL A 68 -6.86 -10.80 -1.04
C VAL A 68 -7.16 -10.37 -2.47
N ASP A 69 -6.76 -11.18 -3.45
CA ASP A 69 -6.92 -10.86 -4.88
C ASP A 69 -6.42 -9.45 -5.24
N GLY A 70 -5.26 -9.08 -4.69
CA GLY A 70 -4.60 -7.79 -4.92
C GLY A 70 -5.27 -6.60 -4.24
N ALA A 71 -6.27 -6.80 -3.37
CA ALA A 71 -6.95 -5.73 -2.67
C ALA A 71 -6.67 -5.79 -1.16
N ALA A 72 -6.42 -4.62 -0.57
CA ALA A 72 -6.44 -4.38 0.87
C ALA A 72 -7.16 -3.06 1.15
N THR A 73 -7.61 -2.86 2.38
CA THR A 73 -8.34 -1.65 2.77
C THR A 73 -7.88 -1.18 4.14
N MET A 74 -7.80 0.14 4.29
CA MET A 74 -7.68 0.82 5.59
C MET A 74 -8.45 2.14 5.52
N THR A 75 -8.67 2.78 6.65
CA THR A 75 -9.30 4.11 6.71
C THR A 75 -8.26 5.23 6.62
N PHE A 76 -8.71 6.43 6.23
CA PHE A 76 -7.85 7.62 6.22
C PHE A 76 -7.26 7.93 7.59
N ALA A 77 -8.02 7.78 8.67
CA ALA A 77 -7.53 8.00 10.03
C ALA A 77 -6.36 7.06 10.37
N GLU A 78 -6.47 5.79 10.00
CA GLU A 78 -5.43 4.78 10.25
C GLU A 78 -4.15 5.10 9.49
N PHE A 79 -4.27 5.50 8.23
CA PHE A 79 -3.12 5.94 7.45
C PHE A 79 -2.44 7.16 8.09
N ILE A 80 -3.20 8.19 8.46
CA ILE A 80 -2.63 9.41 9.06
C ILE A 80 -1.98 9.14 10.42
N ALA A 81 -2.57 8.26 11.25
CA ALA A 81 -2.03 7.91 12.55
C ALA A 81 -0.64 7.26 12.45
N GLY A 82 -0.43 6.43 11.44
CA GLY A 82 0.83 5.72 11.23
C GLY A 82 1.70 6.24 10.09
N LYS A 83 1.39 7.36 9.44
CA LYS A 83 2.16 7.85 8.27
C LYS A 83 3.65 8.12 8.57
N HIS A 84 4.00 8.27 9.84
CA HIS A 84 5.38 8.44 10.32
C HIS A 84 6.06 7.11 10.69
N SER A 85 5.32 5.99 10.63
CA SER A 85 5.83 4.65 10.92
C SER A 85 6.58 4.10 9.71
N VAL A 86 7.80 3.63 9.98
CA VAL A 86 8.80 3.27 8.97
C VAL A 86 9.11 1.78 9.06
N PRO A 87 8.10 0.92 8.89
CA PRO A 87 8.28 0.30 7.59
C PRO A 87 7.02 0.00 6.79
N ILE A 88 7.25 -0.04 5.49
CA ILE A 88 6.33 -0.60 4.51
C ILE A 88 6.90 -1.96 4.13
N TRP A 89 6.10 -3.02 4.18
CA TRP A 89 6.53 -4.37 3.79
C TRP A 89 5.44 -5.09 3.01
N LEU A 90 5.86 -6.03 2.17
CA LEU A 90 4.98 -7.08 1.67
C LEU A 90 5.47 -8.45 2.12
N HIS A 91 4.61 -9.15 2.86
CA HIS A 91 4.83 -10.50 3.33
C HIS A 91 4.03 -11.47 2.47
N ARG A 92 4.70 -12.42 1.80
CA ARG A 92 4.06 -13.44 0.95
C ARG A 92 4.41 -14.83 1.46
N LYS A 93 3.44 -15.74 1.49
CA LYS A 93 3.65 -17.12 1.96
C LYS A 93 4.79 -17.77 1.16
N GLY A 94 5.78 -18.33 1.88
CA GLY A 94 6.93 -18.99 1.27
C GLY A 94 7.97 -18.06 0.64
N LYS A 95 7.84 -16.73 0.79
CA LYS A 95 8.82 -15.74 0.34
C LYS A 95 9.35 -14.95 1.52
N ARG A 96 10.59 -14.47 1.42
CA ARG A 96 11.14 -13.52 2.40
C ARG A 96 10.37 -12.18 2.31
N PRO A 97 10.14 -11.47 3.43
CA PRO A 97 9.58 -10.12 3.38
C PRO A 97 10.44 -9.19 2.53
N VAL A 98 9.79 -8.34 1.72
CA VAL A 98 10.48 -7.35 0.87
C VAL A 98 10.07 -5.96 1.34
N PRO A 99 11.02 -5.10 1.75
CA PRO A 99 10.69 -3.77 2.21
C PRO A 99 10.20 -2.92 1.04
N GLY A 100 9.37 -1.93 1.34
CA GLY A 100 8.85 -0.97 0.38
C GLY A 100 9.32 0.44 0.70
N VAL A 101 9.27 1.30 -0.32
CA VAL A 101 9.50 2.75 -0.18
C VAL A 101 8.40 3.53 -0.88
N PRO A 102 7.96 4.68 -0.34
CA PRO A 102 7.07 5.57 -1.07
C PRO A 102 7.84 6.19 -2.24
N THR A 103 7.21 6.23 -3.41
CA THR A 103 7.67 7.03 -4.54
C THR A 103 6.68 8.17 -4.76
N PHE A 104 7.20 9.37 -4.95
CA PHE A 104 6.41 10.50 -5.41
C PHE A 104 6.51 10.51 -6.93
N GLY A 105 5.40 10.16 -7.59
CA GLY A 105 5.21 10.34 -9.02
C GLY A 105 4.59 11.69 -9.34
#